data_AF-A0A3L7V445-F1
#
_entry.id   AF-A0A3L7V445-F1
#
_cell.length_a   1.000
_cell.length_b   1.000
_cell.length_c   1.000
_cell.angle_alpha   90.00
_cell.angle_beta   90.00
_cell.angle_gamma   90.00
#
_symmetry.space_group_name_H-M   'P 1'
#
loop_
_entity.id
_entity.type
_entity.pdbx_description
1 polymer ?
#
loop_
_entity_poly.entity_id
_entity_poly.type
_entity_poly.pdbx_seq_one_letter_code
_entity_poly.pdbx_strand_id
1 'polypeptide(L)' 'MIAPTSNTRLRQITDKVEAGERLTFDEGVFLDEQVDVLTLGRLANTVRERKNGNLAFYNTNIHLNPTNVCIYRCVF' A
#
# COMPACT_ATOMS: atom_id res chain seq x y z
N MET A 1 2.79 -14.51 15.19
CA MET A 1 3.21 -13.91 16.49
C MET A 1 4.36 -12.97 16.20
N ILE A 2 4.17 -11.67 16.41
CA ILE A 2 5.17 -10.64 16.11
C ILE A 2 6.18 -10.58 17.26
N ALA A 3 7.48 -10.69 16.98
CA ALA A 3 8.53 -10.60 17.99
C ALA A 3 8.51 -9.22 18.69
N PRO A 4 8.92 -9.11 19.97
CA PRO A 4 8.81 -7.86 20.75
C PRO A 4 9.52 -6.65 20.11
N THR A 5 10.64 -6.86 19.42
CA THR A 5 11.34 -5.83 18.63
C THR A 5 10.53 -5.32 17.44
N SER A 6 9.77 -6.22 16.81
CA SER A 6 8.89 -5.90 15.68
C SER A 6 7.67 -5.08 16.13
N ASN A 7 7.23 -5.19 17.38
CA ASN A 7 6.15 -4.38 17.93
C ASN A 7 6.57 -2.90 18.11
N THR A 8 7.81 -2.64 18.58
CA THR A 8 8.33 -1.27 18.69
C THR A 8 8.44 -0.58 17.33
N ARG A 9 8.95 -1.28 16.32
CA ARG A 9 9.10 -0.76 14.95
C ARG A 9 7.75 -0.48 14.30
N LEU A 10 6.78 -1.39 14.44
CA LEU A 10 5.42 -1.19 13.95
C LEU A 10 4.75 0.04 14.59
N ARG A 11 4.96 0.26 15.90
CA ARG A 11 4.45 1.45 16.57
C ARG A 11 5.04 2.74 16.00
N GLN A 12 6.36 2.81 15.80
CA GLN A 12 7.01 3.98 15.19
C GLN A 12 6.46 4.29 13.78
N ILE A 13 6.21 3.24 12.99
CA ILE A 13 5.60 3.38 11.66
C ILE A 13 4.16 3.89 11.78
N THR A 14 3.40 3.39 12.76
CA THR A 14 2.03 3.83 13.02
C THR A 14 2.00 5.32 13.38
N ASP A 15 2.88 5.77 14.28
CA ASP A 15 3.01 7.18 14.67
C ASP A 15 3.30 8.07 13.44
N LYS A 16 4.19 7.62 12.54
CA LYS A 16 4.47 8.32 11.27
C LYS A 16 3.26 8.39 10.34
N VAL A 17 2.51 7.29 10.19
CA VAL A 17 1.30 7.24 9.36
C VAL A 17 0.25 8.21 9.92
N GLU A 18 0.04 8.21 11.23
CA GLU A 18 -0.86 9.14 11.91
C GLU A 18 -0.43 10.59 11.72
N ALA A 19 0.87 10.89 11.84
CA ALA A 19 1.43 12.22 11.58
C ALA A 19 1.43 12.62 10.08
N GLY A 20 1.21 11.67 9.16
CA GLY A 20 1.27 11.92 7.72
C GLY A 20 2.68 12.06 7.16
N GLU A 21 3.65 11.47 7.85
CA GLU A 21 5.06 11.47 7.47
C GLU A 21 5.35 10.39 6.43
N ARG A 22 6.39 10.62 5.63
CA ARG A 22 6.85 9.64 4.63
C ARG A 22 7.59 8.49 5.32
N LEU A 23 7.20 7.26 4.99
CA LEU A 23 7.94 6.06 5.37
C LEU A 23 9.19 5.88 4.49
N THR A 24 10.24 5.34 5.08
CA THR A 24 11.48 4.96 4.41
C THR A 24 11.34 3.64 3.65
N PHE A 25 12.32 3.32 2.80
CA PHE A 25 12.36 2.05 2.08
C PHE A 25 12.36 0.84 3.04
N ASP A 26 13.22 0.84 4.05
CA ASP A 26 13.33 -0.28 5.01
C ASP A 26 12.08 -0.43 5.89
N GLU A 27 11.33 0.65 6.12
CA GLU A 27 10.03 0.57 6.78
C GLU A 27 8.99 -0.08 5.86
N GLY A 28 9.04 0.19 4.56
CA GLY A 28 8.22 -0.49 3.56
C GLY A 28 8.50 -2.00 3.48
N VAL A 29 9.78 -2.39 3.41
CA VAL A 29 10.18 -3.81 3.43
C VAL A 29 9.71 -4.51 4.70
N PHE A 30 9.87 -3.86 5.86
CA PHE A 30 9.37 -4.40 7.13
C PHE A 30 7.85 -4.61 7.12
N LEU A 31 7.07 -3.65 6.59
CA LEU A 31 5.62 -3.79 6.48
C LEU A 31 5.21 -4.96 5.59
N ASP A 32 5.90 -5.17 4.47
CA ASP A 32 5.63 -6.26 3.52
C ASP A 32 5.93 -7.64 4.11
N GLU A 33 7.08 -7.78 4.76
CA GLU A 33 7.55 -9.09 5.23
C GLU A 33 7.03 -9.49 6.62
N GLN A 34 6.74 -8.52 7.50
CA GLN A 34 6.58 -8.78 8.94
C GLN A 34 5.20 -8.43 9.50
N VAL A 35 4.35 -7.72 8.75
CA VAL A 35 3.07 -7.21 9.26
C VAL A 35 1.90 -7.91 8.58
N ASP A 36 0.90 -8.29 9.38
CA ASP A 36 -0.29 -8.96 8.85
C ASP A 36 -1.17 -8.00 8.04
N VAL A 37 -1.90 -8.57 7.09
CA VAL A 37 -2.73 -7.82 6.13
C VAL A 37 -3.81 -6.95 6.79
N LEU A 38 -4.34 -7.34 7.96
CA LEU A 38 -5.39 -6.57 8.62
C LEU A 38 -4.81 -5.33 9.30
N THR A 39 -3.67 -5.48 9.97
CA THR A 39 -2.93 -4.36 10.51
C THR A 39 -2.49 -3.39 9.41
N LEU A 40 -1.93 -3.91 8.32
CA LEU A 40 -1.54 -3.09 7.16
C LEU A 40 -2.74 -2.38 6.54
N GLY A 41 -3.86 -3.10 6.38
CA GLY A 41 -5.11 -2.56 5.85
C GLY A 41 -5.66 -1.41 6.69
N ARG A 42 -5.57 -1.48 8.02
CA ARG A 42 -6.00 -0.38 8.91
C ARG A 42 -5.16 0.87 8.72
N LEU A 43 -3.83 0.74 8.68
CA LEU A 43 -2.91 1.87 8.43
C LEU A 43 -3.15 2.49 7.05
N ALA A 44 -3.33 1.65 6.02
CA ALA A 44 -3.65 2.11 4.68
C ALA A 44 -5.00 2.83 4.62
N ASN A 45 -6.01 2.33 5.34
CA ASN A 45 -7.34 2.95 5.39
C ASN A 45 -7.29 4.35 6.01
N THR A 46 -6.51 4.56 7.08
CA THR A 46 -6.31 5.90 7.66
C THR A 46 -5.82 6.91 6.63
N VAL A 47 -4.85 6.52 5.78
CA VAL A 47 -4.33 7.39 4.72
C VAL A 47 -5.36 7.58 3.60
N ARG A 48 -6.08 6.51 3.22
CA ARG A 48 -7.15 6.55 2.20
C ARG A 48 -8.27 7.50 2.60
N GLU A 49 -8.77 7.42 3.84
CA GLU A 49 -9.85 8.26 4.35
C GLU A 49 -9.40 9.71 4.50
N ARG A 50 -8.17 9.96 4.97
CA ARG A 50 -7.60 11.31 5.03
C ARG A 50 -7.57 11.98 3.65
N LYS A 51 -7.27 11.23 2.59
CA LYS A 51 -7.18 11.75 1.22
C LYS A 51 -8.54 11.85 0.52
N ASN A 52 -9.43 10.89 0.75
CA ASN A 52 -10.61 10.68 -0.10
C ASN A 52 -11.94 10.69 0.68
N GLY A 53 -11.93 10.88 2.00
CA GLY A 53 -13.11 10.68 2.85
C GLY A 53 -13.67 9.28 2.67
N ASN A 54 -15.00 9.17 2.51
CA ASN A 54 -15.69 7.93 2.15
C ASN A 54 -16.09 7.89 0.65
N LEU A 55 -15.41 8.66 -0.21
CA LEU A 55 -15.70 8.66 -1.65
C LEU A 55 -14.93 7.55 -2.36
N ALA A 56 -15.54 6.95 -3.36
CA ALA A 56 -14.90 6.04 -4.31
C ALA A 56 -15.19 6.56 -5.73
N PHE A 57 -14.13 6.77 -6.51
CA PHE A 57 -14.24 7.35 -7.85
C PHE A 57 -14.24 6.25 -8.91
N TYR A 58 -15.05 6.44 -9.95
CA TYR A 58 -15.11 5.57 -11.12
C TYR A 58 -15.32 6.43 -12.38
N ASN A 59 -14.98 5.88 -13.55
CA ASN A 59 -15.30 6.48 -14.83
C ASN A 59 -15.82 5.43 -15.82
N THR A 60 -16.42 5.89 -16.91
CA THR A 60 -16.78 5.04 -18.05
C THR A 60 -15.68 5.17 -19.09
N ASN A 61 -14.99 4.07 -19.39
CA ASN A 61 -13.92 4.03 -20.38
C ASN A 61 -14.18 2.94 -21.42
N ILE A 62 -13.63 3.14 -22.63
CA ILE A 62 -13.58 2.16 -23.70
C ILE A 62 -12.12 2.05 -24.13
N HIS A 63 -11.57 0.83 -24.13
CA HIS A 63 -10.24 0.54 -24.63
C HIS A 63 -10.34 -0.19 -25.97
N LEU A 64 -9.81 0.43 -27.02
CA LEU A 64 -9.62 -0.23 -28.31
C LEU A 64 -8.18 -0.74 -28.38
N ASN A 65 -8.02 -2.05 -28.40
CA ASN A 65 -6.74 -2.73 -28.57
C ASN A 65 -6.71 -3.33 -29.99
N PRO A 66 -6.11 -2.64 -30.99
CA PRO A 66 -6.25 -3.03 -32.40
C PRO A 66 -5.61 -4.38 -32.74
N THR A 67 -4.62 -4.81 -31.95
CA THR A 67 -3.95 -6.10 -32.08
C THR A 67 -3.51 -6.61 -30.71
N ASN A 68 -3.49 -7.93 -30.57
CA ASN A 68 -2.89 -8.64 -29.45
C ASN A 68 -1.54 -9.29 -29.81
N VAL A 69 -0.99 -9.00 -31.00
CA VAL A 69 0.32 -9.46 -31.46
C VAL A 69 1.38 -8.40 -31.13
N CYS A 70 2.48 -8.83 -30.51
CA CYS A 70 3.60 -7.97 -30.15
C CYS A 70 4.93 -8.61 -30.56
N ILE A 71 5.84 -7.82 -31.16
CA ILE A 71 7.21 -8.27 -31.49
C ILE A 71 8.12 -8.36 -30.26
N TYR A 72 7.73 -7.71 -29.17
CA TYR A 72 8.46 -7.72 -27.92
C TYR A 72 8.12 -8.96 -27.09
N ARG A 73 9.07 -9.36 -26.25
CA ARG A 73 9.01 -10.59 -25.44
C ARG A 73 9.05 -10.24 -23.96
N CYS A 74 8.00 -9.58 -23.48
CA CYS A 74 7.88 -9.29 -22.07
C CYS A 74 7.71 -10.60 -21.28
N VAL A 75 8.46 -10.75 -20.18
CA VAL A 75 8.49 -11.96 -19.33
C VAL A 75 7.70 -11.81 -18.03
N PHE A 76 6.87 -10.76 -17.96
CA PHE A 76 6.00 -10.50 -16.81
C PHE A 76 5.01 -11.65 -16.57
#